data_AF-A0A2M9BCK2-F1
#
_entry.id   AF-A0A2M9BCK2-F1
#
_cell.length_a   1.000
_cell.length_b   1.000
_cell.length_c   1.000
_cell.angle_alpha   90.00
_cell.angle_beta   90.00
_cell.angle_gamma   90.00
#
_symmetry.space_group_name_H-M   'P 1'
#
loop_
_entity.id
_entity.type
_entity.pdbx_description
1 polymer ?
#
loop_
_entity_poly.entity_id
_entity_poly.type
_entity_poly.pdbx_seq_one_letter_code
_entity_poly.pdbx_strand_id
1 'polypeptide(L)'
;MRASPEQRYRRALRWYPASWRRVNEDAAIGTLLDAADAEGRTRPRLSERVDLAANGLAARIGIVPVAVRDRVAQTAFATGTAFALVYVWFQSWAPFVPGRELVLERTPHFGPFLNPGVVLGALWALAFALLLGGWLGAARIALIASIAVAVTLPLLPWGGPSSRNLVFLGILAALSLAGTPRSRSRLAVLTGGWVVVFVALYALGGLFSGTSALRGGNDRFFWETVADGYNLGVVFVLLAVAVAALCVARRLPAAAVVALSAVPWAAIWVLDLAADDIVVALTAVAVALVVATLLTLGAVALRRTGLRVVVVRGERGR
;
A
#
# COMPACT_ATOMS: atom_id res chain seq x y z
N MET A 1 19.59 -13.29 30.40
CA MET A 1 19.67 -14.63 29.75
C MET A 1 19.60 -14.45 28.23
N ARG A 2 20.55 -14.99 27.46
CA ARG A 2 20.51 -14.91 25.99
C ARG A 2 19.46 -15.92 25.47
N ALA A 3 18.55 -15.50 24.60
CA ALA A 3 17.57 -16.41 23.99
C ALA A 3 18.27 -17.55 23.25
N SER A 4 17.78 -18.79 23.41
CA SER A 4 18.34 -19.97 22.75
C SER A 4 18.24 -19.84 21.22
N PRO A 5 19.12 -20.50 20.44
CA PRO A 5 19.03 -20.50 18.98
C PRO A 5 17.63 -20.88 18.47
N GLU A 6 17.02 -21.91 19.08
CA GLU A 6 15.65 -22.33 18.80
C GLU A 6 14.63 -21.19 18.98
N GLN A 7 14.69 -20.45 20.10
CA GLN A 7 13.79 -19.33 20.37
C GLN A 7 13.93 -18.21 19.32
N ARG A 8 15.13 -18.01 18.76
CA ARG A 8 15.36 -17.02 17.70
C ARG A 8 14.71 -17.45 16.38
N TYR A 9 14.83 -18.74 16.03
CA TYR A 9 14.16 -19.30 14.85
C TYR A 9 12.63 -19.31 15.01
N ARG A 10 12.10 -19.71 16.18
CA ARG A 10 10.66 -19.59 16.50
C ARG A 10 10.15 -18.16 16.34
N ARG A 11 10.93 -17.17 16.77
CA ARG A 11 10.58 -15.75 16.60
C ARG A 11 10.56 -15.35 15.12
N ALA A 12 11.52 -15.82 14.32
CA ALA A 12 11.53 -15.58 12.88
C ALA A 12 10.34 -16.25 12.17
N LEU A 13 9.89 -17.42 12.62
CA LEU A 13 8.73 -18.09 12.04
C LEU A 13 7.39 -17.39 12.36
N ARG A 14 7.32 -16.43 13.29
CA ARG A 14 6.07 -15.71 13.63
C ARG A 14 5.43 -14.99 12.43
N TRP A 15 6.20 -14.71 11.39
CA TRP A 15 5.69 -14.20 10.12
C TRP A 15 4.75 -15.17 9.41
N TYR A 16 4.83 -16.48 9.67
CA TYR A 16 3.91 -17.47 9.12
C TYR A 16 2.54 -17.46 9.82
N PRO A 17 1.46 -17.85 9.10
CA PRO A 17 0.14 -18.04 9.69
C PRO A 17 0.16 -19.04 10.86
N ALA A 18 -0.65 -18.79 11.89
CA ALA A 18 -0.73 -19.69 13.05
C ALA A 18 -1.16 -21.12 12.67
N SER A 19 -2.04 -21.28 11.68
CA SER A 19 -2.46 -22.58 11.14
C SER A 19 -1.30 -23.35 10.51
N TRP A 20 -0.45 -22.67 9.73
CA TRP A 20 0.74 -23.27 9.14
C TRP A 20 1.73 -23.70 10.22
N ARG A 21 1.97 -22.83 11.20
CA ARG A 21 2.90 -23.09 12.30
C ARG A 21 2.50 -24.29 13.15
N ARG A 22 1.21 -24.46 13.47
CA ARG A 22 0.74 -25.63 14.23
C ARG A 22 1.11 -26.98 13.60
N VAL A 23 1.29 -27.02 12.28
CA VAL A 23 1.56 -28.26 11.54
C VAL A 23 3.03 -28.39 11.15
N ASN A 24 3.72 -27.27 10.89
CA ASN A 24 5.04 -27.28 10.25
C ASN A 24 6.15 -26.64 11.10
N GLU A 25 5.83 -25.95 12.21
CA GLU A 25 6.81 -25.15 12.96
C GLU A 25 7.97 -26.01 13.48
N ASP A 26 7.68 -27.13 14.15
CA ASP A 26 8.74 -27.96 14.75
C ASP A 26 9.63 -28.63 13.70
N ALA A 27 9.04 -29.12 12.59
CA ALA A 27 9.81 -29.67 11.48
C ALA A 27 10.70 -28.62 10.81
N ALA A 28 10.16 -27.41 10.55
CA ALA A 28 10.93 -26.33 9.97
C ALA A 28 12.07 -25.85 10.89
N ILE A 29 11.84 -25.83 12.21
CA ILE A 29 12.87 -25.48 13.19
C ILE A 29 13.98 -26.52 13.21
N GLY A 30 13.64 -27.82 13.22
CA GLY A 30 14.63 -28.89 13.14
C GLY A 30 15.56 -28.70 11.95
N THR A 31 15.00 -28.54 10.75
CA THR A 31 15.79 -28.31 9.53
C THR A 31 16.66 -27.05 9.60
N LEU A 32 16.14 -25.95 10.16
CA LEU A 32 16.91 -24.69 10.29
C LEU A 32 18.04 -24.80 11.34
N LEU A 33 17.84 -25.58 12.40
CA LEU A 33 18.86 -25.85 13.41
C LEU A 33 19.94 -26.78 12.86
N ASP A 34 19.55 -27.87 12.19
CA ASP A 34 20.50 -28.79 11.56
C ASP A 34 21.40 -28.07 10.54
N ALA A 35 20.82 -27.18 9.73
CA ALA A 35 21.57 -26.36 8.78
C ALA A 35 22.50 -25.35 9.49
N ALA A 36 22.07 -24.79 10.62
CA ALA A 36 22.90 -23.86 11.39
C ALA A 36 24.07 -24.58 12.07
N ASP A 37 23.81 -25.77 12.63
CA ASP A 37 24.80 -26.60 13.32
C ASP A 37 25.85 -27.13 12.34
N ALA A 38 25.44 -27.57 11.14
CA ALA A 38 26.35 -27.97 10.06
C ALA A 38 27.32 -26.84 9.64
N GLU A 39 26.90 -25.58 9.78
CA GLU A 39 27.72 -24.39 9.49
C GLU A 39 28.40 -23.82 10.74
N GLY A 40 28.30 -24.47 11.90
CA GLY A 40 28.88 -24.00 13.17
C GLY A 40 28.27 -22.68 13.68
N ARG A 41 27.03 -22.35 13.28
CA ARG A 41 26.36 -21.08 13.60
C ARG A 41 25.43 -21.22 14.78
N THR A 42 25.53 -20.27 15.71
CA THR A 42 24.62 -20.17 16.87
C THR A 42 23.45 -19.20 16.65
N ARG A 43 23.36 -18.56 15.48
CA ARG A 43 22.34 -17.54 15.17
C ARG A 43 21.88 -17.60 13.71
N PRO A 44 20.60 -17.28 13.44
CA PRO A 44 20.13 -17.08 12.07
C PRO A 44 20.84 -15.91 11.40
N ARG A 45 21.18 -16.07 10.13
CA ARG A 45 21.74 -15.01 9.28
C ARG A 45 20.68 -13.94 9.02
N LEU A 46 21.12 -12.72 8.68
CA LEU A 46 20.19 -11.65 8.31
C LEU A 46 19.39 -12.03 7.05
N SER A 47 20.04 -12.63 6.05
CA SER A 47 19.39 -13.15 4.84
C SER A 47 18.30 -14.17 5.18
N GLU A 48 18.61 -15.20 5.99
CA GLU A 48 17.62 -16.19 6.43
C GLU A 48 16.42 -15.54 7.15
N ARG A 49 16.64 -14.51 7.97
CA ARG A 49 15.55 -13.80 8.64
C ARG A 49 14.65 -13.06 7.66
N VAL A 50 15.26 -12.42 6.66
CA VAL A 50 14.53 -11.71 5.59
C VAL A 50 13.75 -12.73 4.76
N ASP A 51 14.37 -13.85 4.40
CA ASP A 51 13.73 -14.92 3.62
C ASP A 51 12.55 -15.54 4.37
N LEU A 52 12.72 -15.85 5.67
CA LEU A 52 11.63 -16.38 6.50
C LEU A 52 10.49 -15.36 6.66
N ALA A 53 10.82 -14.07 6.80
CA ALA A 53 9.80 -13.02 6.88
C ALA A 53 9.03 -12.88 5.55
N ALA A 54 9.74 -12.86 4.43
CA ALA A 54 9.16 -12.76 3.09
C ALA A 54 8.25 -13.95 2.79
N ASN A 55 8.71 -15.17 3.04
CA ASN A 55 7.91 -16.38 2.82
C ASN A 55 6.73 -16.48 3.80
N GLY A 56 6.92 -16.09 5.07
CA GLY A 56 5.83 -16.05 6.04
C GLY A 56 4.74 -15.05 5.66
N LEU A 57 5.13 -13.86 5.19
CA LEU A 57 4.20 -12.86 4.67
C LEU A 57 3.50 -13.34 3.40
N ALA A 58 4.22 -13.96 2.48
CA ALA A 58 3.65 -14.57 1.28
C ALA A 58 2.63 -15.66 1.63
N ALA A 59 2.90 -16.50 2.65
CA ALA A 59 1.96 -17.50 3.15
C ALA A 59 0.69 -16.85 3.75
N ARG A 60 0.80 -15.70 4.41
CA ARG A 60 -0.36 -14.93 4.89
C ARG A 60 -1.16 -14.33 3.74
N ILE A 61 -0.50 -13.78 2.73
CA ILE A 61 -1.14 -13.27 1.52
C ILE A 61 -1.83 -14.42 0.76
N GLY A 62 -1.27 -15.62 0.78
CA GLY A 62 -1.85 -16.84 0.19
C GLY A 62 -3.19 -17.27 0.80
N ILE A 63 -3.57 -16.75 1.98
CA ILE A 63 -4.90 -16.95 2.57
C ILE A 63 -5.97 -16.18 1.77
N VAL A 64 -5.58 -15.08 1.10
CA VAL A 64 -6.50 -14.29 0.28
C VAL A 64 -6.71 -15.00 -1.07
N PRO A 65 -7.96 -15.23 -1.49
CA PRO A 65 -8.26 -15.84 -2.78
C PRO A 65 -7.59 -15.06 -3.91
N VAL A 66 -6.97 -15.80 -4.86
CA VAL A 66 -6.21 -15.21 -5.98
C VAL A 66 -7.04 -14.14 -6.72
N ALA A 67 -8.34 -14.39 -6.93
CA ALA A 67 -9.23 -13.44 -7.60
C ALA A 67 -9.44 -12.13 -6.82
N VAL A 68 -9.47 -12.18 -5.48
CA VAL A 68 -9.56 -10.98 -4.62
C VAL A 68 -8.22 -10.25 -4.65
N ARG A 69 -7.12 -10.98 -4.47
CA ARG A 69 -5.75 -10.44 -4.49
C ARG A 69 -5.43 -9.73 -5.80
N ASP A 70 -5.74 -10.34 -6.94
CA ASP A 70 -5.51 -9.75 -8.27
C ASP A 70 -6.34 -8.47 -8.48
N ARG A 71 -7.58 -8.42 -7.96
CA ARG A 71 -8.43 -7.22 -8.03
C ARG A 71 -7.95 -6.12 -7.09
N VAL A 72 -7.54 -6.44 -5.87
CA VAL A 72 -6.95 -5.46 -4.93
C VAL A 72 -5.68 -4.87 -5.53
N ALA A 73 -4.81 -5.72 -6.09
CA ALA A 73 -3.60 -5.27 -6.77
C ALA A 73 -3.92 -4.38 -7.97
N GLN A 74 -4.93 -4.73 -8.77
CA GLN A 74 -5.37 -3.91 -9.91
C GLN A 74 -5.91 -2.54 -9.47
N THR A 75 -6.76 -2.50 -8.45
CA THR A 75 -7.29 -1.25 -7.89
C THR A 75 -6.16 -0.41 -7.30
N ALA A 76 -5.29 -1.01 -6.48
CA ALA A 76 -4.15 -0.32 -5.88
C ALA A 76 -3.21 0.26 -6.94
N PHE A 77 -2.95 -0.48 -8.01
CA PHE A 77 -2.11 -0.01 -9.10
C PHE A 77 -2.74 1.15 -9.86
N ALA A 78 -4.04 1.05 -10.16
CA ALA A 78 -4.78 2.12 -10.83
C ALA A 78 -4.83 3.39 -9.97
N THR A 79 -5.15 3.27 -8.68
CA THR A 79 -5.16 4.39 -7.73
C THR A 79 -3.78 5.01 -7.59
N GLY A 80 -2.72 4.20 -7.41
CA GLY A 80 -1.36 4.67 -7.24
C GLY A 80 -0.82 5.38 -8.49
N THR A 81 -1.09 4.83 -9.67
CA THR A 81 -0.72 5.46 -10.95
C THR A 81 -1.45 6.80 -11.10
N ALA A 82 -2.77 6.82 -10.93
CA ALA A 82 -3.56 8.03 -11.06
C ALA A 82 -3.13 9.11 -10.08
N PHE A 83 -2.95 8.75 -8.81
CA PHE A 83 -2.48 9.67 -7.77
C PHE A 83 -1.10 10.22 -8.10
N ALA A 84 -0.15 9.37 -8.50
CA ALA A 84 1.21 9.80 -8.83
C ALA A 84 1.25 10.75 -10.04
N LEU A 85 0.45 10.50 -11.08
CA LEU A 85 0.36 11.36 -12.25
C LEU A 85 -0.24 12.73 -11.91
N VAL A 86 -1.35 12.75 -11.16
CA VAL A 86 -2.00 14.00 -10.73
C VAL A 86 -1.10 14.76 -9.76
N TYR A 87 -0.43 14.07 -8.85
CA TYR A 87 0.56 14.66 -7.96
C TYR A 87 1.71 15.31 -8.75
N VAL A 88 2.28 14.63 -9.74
CA VAL A 88 3.32 15.25 -10.58
C VAL A 88 2.79 16.49 -11.27
N TRP A 89 1.60 16.41 -11.85
CA TRP A 89 1.04 17.52 -12.61
C TRP A 89 0.76 18.75 -11.74
N PHE A 90 0.11 18.58 -10.59
CA PHE A 90 -0.37 19.70 -9.77
C PHE A 90 0.55 20.10 -8.62
N GLN A 91 1.48 19.24 -8.20
CA GLN A 91 2.31 19.49 -7.01
C GLN A 91 3.82 19.47 -7.31
N SER A 92 4.29 18.60 -8.19
CA SER A 92 5.73 18.51 -8.48
C SER A 92 6.16 19.42 -9.63
N TRP A 93 5.48 19.36 -10.77
CA TRP A 93 5.71 20.25 -11.90
C TRP A 93 4.92 21.55 -11.74
N ALA A 94 3.62 21.41 -11.40
CA ALA A 94 2.72 22.50 -11.05
C ALA A 94 2.71 23.69 -12.05
N PRO A 95 2.71 23.45 -13.39
CA PRO A 95 2.96 24.51 -14.37
C PRO A 95 1.89 25.63 -14.36
N PHE A 96 0.70 25.36 -13.82
CA PHE A 96 -0.41 26.31 -13.73
C PHE A 96 -0.59 26.93 -12.34
N VAL A 97 0.27 26.61 -11.38
CA VAL A 97 0.15 27.17 -10.02
C VAL A 97 0.66 28.62 -10.05
N PRO A 98 -0.18 29.62 -9.72
CA PRO A 98 0.27 31.01 -9.70
C PRO A 98 1.39 31.21 -8.68
N GLY A 99 2.42 31.97 -9.05
CA GLY A 99 3.57 32.19 -8.18
C GLY A 99 4.58 31.04 -8.13
N ARG A 100 4.46 30.02 -9.00
CA ARG A 100 5.46 28.94 -9.15
C ARG A 100 6.90 29.43 -9.22
N GLU A 101 7.17 30.46 -10.03
CA GLU A 101 8.53 31.00 -10.20
C GLU A 101 9.08 31.55 -8.87
N LEU A 102 8.26 32.26 -8.09
CA LEU A 102 8.65 32.75 -6.76
C LEU A 102 8.95 31.60 -5.79
N VAL A 103 8.27 30.46 -5.91
CA VAL A 103 8.55 29.28 -5.08
C VAL A 103 9.87 28.63 -5.50
N LEU A 104 10.13 28.50 -6.80
CA LEU A 104 11.42 27.98 -7.32
C LEU A 104 12.60 28.85 -6.89
N GLU A 105 12.44 30.18 -6.88
CA GLU A 105 13.47 31.12 -6.42
C GLU A 105 13.75 31.02 -4.91
N ARG A 106 12.76 30.65 -4.10
CA ARG A 106 12.85 30.71 -2.62
C ARG A 106 13.08 29.37 -1.95
N THR A 107 12.86 28.25 -2.65
CA THR A 107 12.93 26.91 -2.05
C THR A 107 13.88 25.99 -2.81
N PRO A 108 14.57 25.06 -2.13
CA PRO A 108 15.33 24.01 -2.79
C PRO A 108 14.41 23.21 -3.74
N HIS A 109 14.76 23.19 -5.02
CA HIS A 109 13.97 22.55 -6.06
C HIS A 109 14.79 21.50 -6.82
N PHE A 110 14.12 20.66 -7.61
CA PHE A 110 14.72 19.57 -8.37
C PHE A 110 14.66 19.88 -9.88
N GLY A 111 15.64 20.64 -10.38
CA GLY A 111 15.63 21.10 -11.77
C GLY A 111 14.39 21.94 -12.08
N PRO A 112 13.58 21.62 -13.10
CA PRO A 112 12.35 22.37 -13.39
C PRO A 112 11.17 22.01 -12.46
N PHE A 113 11.36 21.10 -11.50
CA PHE A 113 10.31 20.60 -10.60
C PHE A 113 10.48 21.19 -9.20
N LEU A 114 9.36 21.47 -8.53
CA LEU A 114 9.32 21.99 -7.17
C LEU A 114 9.88 21.01 -6.13
N ASN A 115 9.85 19.71 -6.42
CA ASN A 115 10.34 18.67 -5.51
C ASN A 115 10.81 17.42 -6.29
N PRO A 116 11.62 16.53 -5.69
CA PRO A 116 12.08 15.29 -6.32
C PRO A 116 10.98 14.23 -6.49
N GLY A 117 9.73 14.52 -6.11
CA GLY A 117 8.60 13.59 -6.25
C GLY A 117 8.28 13.21 -7.69
N VAL A 118 8.75 13.97 -8.67
CA VAL A 118 8.71 13.61 -10.09
C VAL A 118 9.32 12.23 -10.37
N VAL A 119 10.34 11.82 -9.62
CA VAL A 119 10.98 10.50 -9.78
C VAL A 119 9.99 9.38 -9.47
N LEU A 120 9.17 9.54 -8.42
CA LEU A 120 8.12 8.57 -8.09
C LEU A 120 7.06 8.53 -9.17
N GLY A 121 6.61 9.69 -9.66
CA GLY A 121 5.63 9.74 -10.75
C GLY A 121 6.14 9.12 -12.04
N ALA A 122 7.41 9.34 -12.40
CA ALA A 122 8.05 8.71 -13.55
C ALA A 122 8.10 7.18 -13.41
N LEU A 123 8.43 6.65 -12.23
CA LEU A 123 8.45 5.21 -11.97
C LEU A 123 7.04 4.59 -12.07
N TRP A 124 6.00 5.26 -11.55
CA TRP A 124 4.61 4.81 -11.67
C TRP A 124 4.11 4.88 -13.12
N ALA A 125 4.41 5.95 -13.85
CA ALA A 125 4.08 6.09 -15.26
C ALA A 125 4.77 5.01 -16.12
N LEU A 126 6.06 4.76 -15.86
CA LEU A 126 6.82 3.71 -16.50
C LEU A 126 6.22 2.33 -16.19
N ALA A 127 5.92 2.03 -14.92
CA ALA A 127 5.28 0.78 -14.54
C ALA A 127 3.94 0.59 -15.27
N PHE A 128 3.13 1.65 -15.39
CA PHE A 128 1.85 1.62 -16.11
C PHE A 128 2.04 1.33 -17.60
N ALA A 129 2.97 2.04 -18.27
CA ALA A 129 3.29 1.81 -19.67
C ALA A 129 3.81 0.38 -19.93
N LEU A 130 4.73 -0.10 -19.09
CA LEU A 130 5.27 -1.47 -19.16
C LEU A 130 4.16 -2.52 -19.00
N LEU A 131 3.23 -2.28 -18.07
CA LEU A 131 2.12 -3.21 -17.83
C LEU A 131 1.12 -3.23 -18.99
N LEU A 132 0.84 -2.08 -19.62
CA LEU A 132 0.05 -2.02 -20.86
C LEU A 132 0.77 -2.71 -22.04
N GLY A 133 2.10 -2.61 -22.10
CA GLY A 133 2.95 -3.35 -23.04
C GLY A 133 3.03 -4.86 -22.77
N GLY A 134 2.53 -5.33 -21.61
CA GLY A 134 2.57 -6.73 -21.21
C GLY A 134 3.86 -7.16 -20.52
N TRP A 135 4.74 -6.22 -20.16
CA TRP A 135 6.05 -6.50 -19.57
C TRP A 135 5.94 -6.52 -18.04
N LEU A 136 5.22 -7.50 -17.52
CA LEU A 136 4.89 -7.60 -16.09
C LEU A 136 6.12 -7.62 -15.18
N GLY A 137 7.18 -8.33 -15.57
CA GLY A 137 8.43 -8.38 -14.81
C GLY A 137 9.07 -7.00 -14.64
N ALA A 138 9.20 -6.26 -15.74
CA ALA A 138 9.76 -4.91 -15.74
C ALA A 138 8.88 -3.92 -14.94
N ALA A 139 7.55 -4.01 -15.07
CA ALA A 139 6.63 -3.20 -14.28
C ALA A 139 6.80 -3.43 -12.77
N ARG A 140 7.02 -4.68 -12.34
CA ARG A 140 7.30 -5.01 -10.93
C ARG A 140 8.63 -4.42 -10.45
N ILE A 141 9.67 -4.45 -11.28
CA ILE A 141 10.95 -3.81 -10.93
C ILE A 141 10.77 -2.31 -10.73
N ALA A 142 10.02 -1.64 -11.61
CA ALA A 142 9.70 -0.22 -11.47
C ALA A 142 8.92 0.08 -10.17
N LEU A 143 7.96 -0.77 -9.80
CA LEU A 143 7.24 -0.65 -8.52
C LEU A 143 8.17 -0.85 -7.31
N ILE A 144 9.06 -1.85 -7.33
CA ILE A 144 10.04 -2.08 -6.26
C ILE A 144 10.97 -0.87 -6.13
N ALA A 145 11.46 -0.34 -7.26
CA ALA A 145 12.26 0.88 -7.29
C ALA A 145 11.48 2.07 -6.70
N SER A 146 10.17 2.17 -6.97
CA SER A 146 9.32 3.23 -6.40
C SER A 146 9.23 3.13 -4.87
N ILE A 147 9.17 1.92 -4.31
CA ILE A 147 9.19 1.69 -2.86
C ILE A 147 10.55 2.11 -2.28
N ALA A 148 11.65 1.71 -2.94
CA ALA A 148 12.99 2.08 -2.51
C ALA A 148 13.16 3.61 -2.49
N VAL A 149 12.76 4.29 -3.58
CA VAL A 149 12.76 5.76 -3.65
C VAL A 149 11.92 6.35 -2.52
N ALA A 150 10.72 5.85 -2.27
CA ALA A 150 9.85 6.37 -1.21
C ALA A 150 10.47 6.24 0.19
N VAL A 151 11.29 5.22 0.43
CA VAL A 151 12.01 5.01 1.70
C VAL A 151 13.27 5.88 1.80
N THR A 152 13.98 6.11 0.69
CA THR A 152 15.25 6.85 0.71
C THR A 152 15.06 8.36 0.63
N LEU A 153 14.00 8.84 -0.01
CA LEU A 153 13.77 10.27 -0.27
C LEU A 153 13.72 11.13 1.02
N PRO A 154 13.11 10.68 2.13
CA PRO A 154 13.11 11.42 3.40
C PRO A 154 14.51 11.61 4.02
N LEU A 155 15.50 10.83 3.60
CA LEU A 155 16.86 10.91 4.11
C LEU A 155 17.69 11.99 3.39
N LEU A 156 17.16 12.55 2.31
CA LEU A 156 17.81 13.62 1.57
C LEU A 156 17.47 14.98 2.18
N PRO A 157 18.38 15.97 2.14
CA PRO A 157 18.18 17.29 2.76
C PRO A 157 17.21 18.19 1.98
N TRP A 158 16.37 17.63 1.11
CA TRP A 158 15.45 18.37 0.24
C TRP A 158 14.05 18.47 0.84
N GLY A 159 13.32 19.53 0.48
CA GLY A 159 11.87 19.62 0.65
C GLY A 159 11.18 18.61 -0.26
N GLY A 160 11.26 17.34 0.12
CA GLY A 160 10.71 16.22 -0.65
C GLY A 160 9.18 16.11 -0.50
N PRO A 161 8.58 15.19 -1.26
CA PRO A 161 7.22 14.75 -1.04
C PRO A 161 6.94 14.46 0.44
N SER A 162 5.76 14.84 0.91
CA SER A 162 5.31 14.63 2.28
C SER A 162 5.40 13.15 2.63
N SER A 163 5.74 12.86 3.88
CA SER A 163 5.77 11.49 4.39
C SER A 163 4.46 10.75 4.12
N ARG A 164 3.31 11.47 4.15
CA ARG A 164 1.99 10.94 3.77
C ARG A 164 1.97 10.43 2.32
N ASN A 165 2.44 11.22 1.35
CA ASN A 165 2.54 10.79 -0.06
C ASN A 165 3.43 9.56 -0.23
N LEU A 166 4.59 9.56 0.43
CA LEU A 166 5.57 8.48 0.33
C LEU A 166 5.04 7.16 0.89
N VAL A 167 4.46 7.20 2.08
CA VAL A 167 3.85 6.02 2.70
C VAL A 167 2.67 5.53 1.87
N PHE A 168 1.80 6.44 1.39
CA PHE A 168 0.62 6.08 0.62
C PHE A 168 0.99 5.35 -0.68
N LEU A 169 1.90 5.94 -1.47
CA LEU A 169 2.40 5.32 -2.70
C LEU A 169 3.17 4.02 -2.42
N GLY A 170 3.94 3.96 -1.33
CA GLY A 170 4.64 2.74 -0.91
C GLY A 170 3.70 1.58 -0.60
N ILE A 171 2.61 1.83 0.13
CA ILE A 171 1.59 0.81 0.43
C ILE A 171 0.87 0.39 -0.86
N LEU A 172 0.49 1.34 -1.73
CA LEU A 172 -0.14 1.02 -3.01
C LEU A 172 0.76 0.19 -3.92
N ALA A 173 2.06 0.49 -3.98
CA ALA A 173 3.03 -0.30 -4.72
C ALA A 173 3.13 -1.73 -4.16
N ALA A 174 3.21 -1.88 -2.82
CA ALA A 174 3.25 -3.18 -2.17
C ALA A 174 1.98 -4.01 -2.44
N LEU A 175 0.79 -3.40 -2.37
CA LEU A 175 -0.47 -4.06 -2.72
C LEU A 175 -0.53 -4.43 -4.20
N SER A 176 0.02 -3.60 -5.09
CA SER A 176 0.11 -3.88 -6.53
C SER A 176 1.00 -5.08 -6.82
N LEU A 177 2.13 -5.22 -6.10
CA LEU A 177 3.06 -6.35 -6.21
C LEU A 177 2.46 -7.67 -5.72
N ALA A 178 1.47 -7.62 -4.81
CA ALA A 178 0.86 -8.81 -4.25
C ALA A 178 0.03 -9.62 -5.26
N GLY A 179 -0.36 -9.05 -6.40
CA GLY A 179 -1.23 -9.70 -7.39
C GLY A 179 -0.74 -9.61 -8.84
N THR A 180 -1.60 -10.06 -9.75
CA THR A 180 -1.41 -9.99 -11.20
C THR A 180 -2.63 -9.34 -11.86
N PRO A 181 -2.57 -8.06 -12.27
CA PRO A 181 -3.68 -7.43 -12.97
C PRO A 181 -3.91 -8.10 -14.33
N ARG A 182 -5.07 -8.73 -14.51
CA ARG A 182 -5.34 -9.62 -15.66
C ARG A 182 -5.80 -8.89 -16.93
N SER A 183 -6.41 -7.71 -16.79
CA SER A 183 -7.03 -7.00 -17.91
C SER A 183 -6.45 -5.61 -18.05
N ARG A 184 -5.71 -5.40 -19.15
CA ARG A 184 -5.07 -4.12 -19.51
C ARG A 184 -6.10 -3.02 -19.76
N SER A 185 -7.19 -3.35 -20.47
CA SER A 185 -8.27 -2.40 -20.73
C SER A 185 -8.97 -1.95 -19.45
N ARG A 186 -9.32 -2.89 -18.56
CA ARG A 186 -9.88 -2.52 -17.25
C ARG A 186 -8.92 -1.69 -16.42
N LEU A 187 -7.63 -2.00 -16.48
CA LEU A 187 -6.63 -1.20 -15.78
C LEU A 187 -6.59 0.24 -16.31
N ALA A 188 -6.54 0.43 -17.63
CA ALA A 188 -6.57 1.76 -18.24
C ALA A 188 -7.83 2.54 -17.87
N VAL A 189 -9.00 1.90 -17.92
CA VAL A 189 -10.29 2.51 -17.53
C VAL A 189 -10.30 2.88 -16.05
N LEU A 190 -9.83 1.99 -15.16
CA LEU A 190 -9.76 2.26 -13.72
C LEU A 190 -8.80 3.41 -13.42
N THR A 191 -7.61 3.42 -14.05
CA THR A 191 -6.65 4.52 -13.89
C THR A 191 -7.25 5.84 -14.39
N GLY A 192 -7.87 5.84 -15.58
CA GLY A 192 -8.53 7.02 -16.12
C GLY A 192 -9.65 7.53 -15.21
N GLY A 193 -10.48 6.65 -14.67
CA GLY A 193 -11.52 6.99 -13.69
C GLY A 193 -10.94 7.64 -12.43
N TRP A 194 -9.87 7.07 -11.86
CA TRP A 194 -9.18 7.66 -10.70
C TRP A 194 -8.52 9.00 -11.02
N VAL A 195 -7.95 9.18 -12.21
CA VAL A 195 -7.40 10.49 -12.63
C VAL A 195 -8.50 11.54 -12.62
N VAL A 196 -9.67 11.25 -13.19
CA VAL A 196 -10.82 12.16 -13.18
C VAL A 196 -11.24 12.50 -11.75
N VAL A 197 -11.35 11.49 -10.87
CA VAL A 197 -11.69 11.70 -9.46
C VAL A 197 -10.67 12.61 -8.77
N PHE A 198 -9.37 12.35 -8.91
CA PHE A 198 -8.34 13.16 -8.27
C PHE A 198 -8.30 14.59 -8.81
N VAL A 199 -8.41 14.78 -10.13
CA VAL A 199 -8.49 16.11 -10.74
C VAL A 199 -9.70 16.87 -10.20
N ALA A 200 -10.87 16.24 -10.14
CA ALA A 200 -12.07 16.86 -9.60
C ALA A 200 -11.90 17.23 -8.12
N LEU A 201 -11.29 16.36 -7.32
CA LEU A 201 -11.00 16.64 -5.91
C LEU A 201 -10.06 17.83 -5.73
N TYR A 202 -8.99 17.94 -6.53
CA TYR A 202 -8.10 19.11 -6.52
C TYR A 202 -8.84 20.38 -6.96
N ALA A 203 -9.72 20.28 -7.96
CA ALA A 203 -10.53 21.41 -8.41
C ALA A 203 -11.48 21.90 -7.31
N LEU A 204 -12.21 20.98 -6.68
CA LEU A 204 -13.16 21.27 -5.60
C LEU A 204 -12.48 21.75 -4.32
N GLY A 205 -11.26 21.29 -4.04
CA GLY A 205 -10.45 21.80 -2.93
C GLY A 205 -9.99 23.25 -3.11
N GLY A 206 -10.28 23.86 -4.25
CA GLY A 206 -9.93 25.25 -4.53
C GLY A 206 -8.48 25.43 -4.97
N LEU A 207 -7.82 24.40 -5.51
CA LEU A 207 -6.45 24.55 -6.05
C LEU A 207 -6.39 25.65 -7.12
N PHE A 208 -7.47 25.84 -7.87
CA PHE A 208 -7.59 26.89 -8.90
C PHE A 208 -8.08 28.24 -8.36
N SER A 209 -8.45 28.33 -7.08
CA SER A 209 -8.80 29.60 -6.45
C SER A 209 -7.53 30.30 -5.98
N GLY A 210 -7.34 31.57 -6.37
CA GLY A 210 -6.08 32.30 -6.17
C GLY A 210 -5.61 32.45 -4.72
N THR A 211 -6.52 32.28 -3.74
CA THR A 211 -6.20 32.21 -2.30
C THR A 211 -5.33 31.01 -1.93
N SER A 212 -5.37 29.95 -2.76
CA SER A 212 -4.60 28.73 -2.58
C SER A 212 -3.23 28.78 -3.24
N ALA A 213 -2.91 29.77 -4.08
CA ALA A 213 -1.66 29.78 -4.86
C ALA A 213 -0.39 29.73 -3.99
N LEU A 214 -0.41 30.38 -2.81
CA LEU A 214 0.68 30.31 -1.83
C LEU A 214 0.68 29.00 -1.01
N ARG A 215 -0.46 28.29 -0.95
CA ARG A 215 -0.58 26.95 -0.34
C ARG A 215 -0.39 25.81 -1.35
N GLY A 216 -0.52 26.08 -2.64
CA GLY A 216 -0.54 25.08 -3.73
C GLY A 216 0.82 24.48 -4.05
N GLY A 217 1.90 25.13 -3.62
CA GLY A 217 3.24 24.54 -3.60
C GLY A 217 3.49 23.61 -2.41
N ASN A 218 2.55 23.54 -1.44
CA ASN A 218 2.64 22.61 -0.32
C ASN A 218 1.96 21.29 -0.72
N ASP A 219 2.77 20.26 -0.88
CA ASP A 219 2.33 18.90 -1.19
C ASP A 219 1.44 18.25 -0.12
N ARG A 220 1.28 18.92 1.03
CA ARG A 220 0.31 18.58 2.08
C ARG A 220 -1.10 19.04 1.77
N PHE A 221 -1.32 19.94 0.82
CA PHE A 221 -2.64 20.48 0.48
C PHE A 221 -3.69 19.38 0.27
N PHE A 222 -3.33 18.32 -0.47
CA PHE A 222 -4.24 17.20 -0.69
C PHE A 222 -4.66 16.56 0.64
N TRP A 223 -3.74 16.35 1.57
CA TRP A 223 -4.03 15.71 2.86
C TRP A 223 -4.69 16.66 3.87
N GLU A 224 -4.43 17.96 3.78
CA GLU A 224 -4.95 18.96 4.73
C GLU A 224 -6.32 19.50 4.32
N THR A 225 -6.70 19.41 3.04
CA THR A 225 -7.94 20.00 2.52
C THR A 225 -8.87 18.96 1.89
N VAL A 226 -8.33 18.07 1.06
CA VAL A 226 -9.15 17.12 0.31
C VAL A 226 -9.38 15.84 1.12
N ALA A 227 -8.30 15.24 1.58
CA ALA A 227 -8.26 13.99 2.33
C ALA A 227 -7.93 14.26 3.81
N ASP A 228 -8.53 15.31 4.37
CA ASP A 228 -8.43 15.59 5.80
C ASP A 228 -9.09 14.47 6.62
N GLY A 229 -8.82 14.44 7.93
CA GLY A 229 -9.33 13.38 8.80
C GLY A 229 -10.86 13.28 8.83
N TYR A 230 -11.57 14.41 8.64
CA TYR A 230 -13.03 14.42 8.61
C TYR A 230 -13.59 13.79 7.33
N ASN A 231 -13.11 14.23 6.16
CA ASN A 231 -13.51 13.72 4.86
C ASN A 231 -13.17 12.23 4.73
N LEU A 232 -11.98 11.82 5.18
CA LEU A 232 -11.62 10.40 5.24
C LEU A 232 -12.59 9.62 6.14
N GLY A 233 -12.96 10.15 7.30
CA GLY A 233 -13.95 9.54 8.17
C GLY A 233 -15.31 9.30 7.50
N VAL A 234 -15.84 10.30 6.80
CA VAL A 234 -17.07 10.16 6.00
C VAL A 234 -16.91 9.06 4.95
N VAL A 235 -15.79 9.06 4.21
CA VAL A 235 -15.50 8.03 3.20
C VAL A 235 -15.44 6.63 3.84
N PHE A 236 -14.83 6.46 5.02
CA PHE A 236 -14.78 5.16 5.70
C PHE A 236 -16.15 4.66 6.16
N VAL A 237 -17.02 5.57 6.62
CA VAL A 237 -18.42 5.21 6.94
C VAL A 237 -19.14 4.71 5.69
N LEU A 238 -19.01 5.43 4.57
CA LEU A 238 -19.60 5.01 3.29
C LEU A 238 -19.04 3.68 2.79
N LEU A 239 -17.72 3.46 2.93
CA LEU A 239 -17.08 2.19 2.60
C LEU A 239 -17.56 1.04 3.49
N ALA A 240 -17.78 1.28 4.79
CA ALA A 240 -18.33 0.30 5.71
C ALA A 240 -19.76 -0.10 5.33
N VAL A 241 -20.60 0.88 4.97
CA VAL A 241 -21.96 0.64 4.46
C VAL A 241 -21.90 -0.16 3.15
N ALA A 242 -21.02 0.19 2.21
CA ALA A 242 -20.86 -0.52 0.95
C ALA A 242 -20.40 -1.98 1.15
N VAL A 243 -19.44 -2.22 2.06
CA VAL A 243 -18.97 -3.56 2.41
C VAL A 243 -20.08 -4.38 3.05
N ALA A 244 -20.85 -3.80 3.98
CA ALA A 244 -22.00 -4.46 4.60
C ALA A 244 -23.07 -4.83 3.55
N ALA A 245 -23.42 -3.90 2.65
CA ALA A 245 -24.36 -4.15 1.56
C ALA A 245 -23.90 -5.28 0.63
N LEU A 246 -22.62 -5.30 0.25
CA LEU A 246 -22.03 -6.37 -0.57
C LEU A 246 -22.04 -7.72 0.15
N CYS A 247 -21.83 -7.74 1.47
CA CYS A 247 -21.95 -8.94 2.29
C CYS A 247 -23.39 -9.47 2.32
N VAL A 248 -24.39 -8.59 2.52
CA VAL A 248 -25.82 -8.95 2.48
C VAL A 248 -26.21 -9.49 1.10
N ALA A 249 -25.72 -8.86 0.02
CA ALA A 249 -25.91 -9.31 -1.35
C ALA A 249 -25.09 -10.56 -1.74
N ARG A 250 -24.40 -11.20 -0.78
CA ARG A 250 -23.54 -12.39 -0.97
C ARG A 250 -22.42 -12.19 -2.00
N ARG A 251 -22.00 -10.95 -2.26
CA ARG A 251 -20.88 -10.60 -3.15
C ARG A 251 -19.57 -10.50 -2.36
N LEU A 252 -19.24 -11.58 -1.65
CA LEU A 252 -18.11 -11.64 -0.70
C LEU A 252 -16.75 -11.26 -1.31
N PRO A 253 -16.39 -11.66 -2.55
CA PRO A 253 -15.14 -11.23 -3.16
C PRO A 253 -15.08 -9.72 -3.40
N ALA A 254 -16.21 -9.10 -3.75
CA ALA A 254 -16.27 -7.65 -3.97
C ALA A 254 -16.16 -6.89 -2.64
N ALA A 255 -16.85 -7.36 -1.59
CA ALA A 255 -16.73 -6.81 -0.24
C ALA A 255 -15.26 -6.83 0.25
N ALA A 256 -14.57 -7.96 0.05
CA ALA A 256 -13.16 -8.10 0.41
C ALA A 256 -12.25 -7.15 -0.40
N VAL A 257 -12.50 -6.97 -1.71
CA VAL A 257 -11.74 -6.01 -2.54
C VAL A 257 -11.91 -4.59 -2.01
N VAL A 258 -13.15 -4.16 -1.74
CA VAL A 258 -13.43 -2.81 -1.22
C VAL A 258 -12.75 -2.59 0.13
N ALA A 259 -12.88 -3.54 1.06
CA ALA A 259 -12.27 -3.44 2.38
C ALA A 259 -10.73 -3.39 2.32
N LEU A 260 -10.11 -4.25 1.50
CA LEU A 260 -8.64 -4.30 1.37
C LEU A 260 -8.09 -3.10 0.59
N SER A 261 -8.82 -2.56 -0.39
CA SER A 261 -8.43 -1.34 -1.11
C SER A 261 -8.52 -0.08 -0.24
N ALA A 262 -9.21 -0.14 0.90
CA ALA A 262 -9.28 0.95 1.87
C ALA A 262 -8.05 1.04 2.79
N VAL A 263 -7.21 0.01 2.83
CA VAL A 263 -6.04 -0.08 3.74
C VAL A 263 -5.04 1.08 3.58
N PRO A 264 -4.62 1.49 2.36
CA PRO A 264 -3.68 2.61 2.20
C PRO A 264 -4.23 3.90 2.79
N TRP A 265 -5.52 4.19 2.57
CA TRP A 265 -6.19 5.35 3.13
C TRP A 265 -6.25 5.29 4.65
N ALA A 266 -6.54 4.12 5.22
CA ALA A 266 -6.67 3.94 6.66
C ALA A 266 -5.31 4.11 7.34
N ALA A 267 -4.23 3.64 6.70
CA ALA A 267 -2.88 3.81 7.20
C ALA A 267 -2.49 5.30 7.28
N ILE A 268 -2.79 6.09 6.24
CA ILE A 268 -2.51 7.54 6.28
C ILE A 268 -3.35 8.23 7.35
N TRP A 269 -4.63 7.88 7.44
CA TRP A 269 -5.50 8.46 8.46
C TRP A 269 -4.99 8.16 9.87
N VAL A 270 -4.57 6.92 10.16
CA VAL A 270 -3.99 6.54 11.45
C VAL A 270 -2.69 7.29 11.76
N LEU A 271 -1.83 7.48 10.75
CA LEU A 271 -0.60 8.27 10.92
C LEU A 271 -0.91 9.73 11.25
N ASP A 272 -1.97 10.28 10.68
CA ASP A 272 -2.45 11.63 10.98
C ASP A 272 -2.93 11.73 12.43
N LEU A 273 -3.75 10.78 12.85
CA LEU A 273 -4.29 10.71 14.21
C LEU A 273 -3.18 10.54 15.26
N ALA A 274 -2.10 9.83 14.92
CA ALA A 274 -0.96 9.61 15.82
C ALA A 274 -0.05 10.85 15.95
N ALA A 275 -0.16 11.81 15.03
CA ALA A 275 0.61 13.05 15.06
C ALA A 275 -0.07 14.18 15.85
N ASP A 276 -1.38 14.07 16.11
CA ASP A 276 -2.21 15.11 16.75
C ASP A 276 -2.66 14.78 18.20
N ASP A 277 -3.17 15.81 18.89
CA ASP A 277 -3.50 15.91 20.31
C ASP A 277 -4.64 14.98 20.81
N ILE A 278 -4.82 14.85 22.13
CA ILE A 278 -5.62 13.80 22.81
C ILE A 278 -7.12 13.71 22.40
N VAL A 279 -7.71 14.77 21.86
CA VAL A 279 -9.11 14.79 21.36
C VAL A 279 -9.24 13.96 20.08
N VAL A 280 -8.16 13.86 19.30
CA VAL A 280 -8.04 13.01 18.12
C VAL A 280 -7.94 11.52 18.48
N ALA A 281 -7.60 11.19 19.73
CA ALA A 281 -7.62 9.82 20.22
C ALA A 281 -9.04 9.22 20.28
N LEU A 282 -10.07 10.04 20.52
CA LEU A 282 -11.47 9.58 20.53
C LEU A 282 -11.98 9.28 19.11
N THR A 283 -11.64 10.11 18.12
CA THR A 283 -11.88 9.79 16.72
C THR A 283 -11.08 8.57 16.29
N ALA A 284 -9.83 8.42 16.74
CA ALA A 284 -9.00 7.23 16.49
C ALA A 284 -9.59 5.92 17.03
N VAL A 285 -10.28 5.95 18.16
CA VAL A 285 -11.03 4.77 18.67
C VAL A 285 -12.19 4.43 17.72
N ALA A 286 -12.96 5.42 17.28
CA ALA A 286 -14.03 5.19 16.30
C ALA A 286 -13.47 4.66 14.96
N VAL A 287 -12.30 5.16 14.53
CA VAL A 287 -11.57 4.68 13.34
C VAL A 287 -11.14 3.23 13.50
N ALA A 288 -10.48 2.91 14.62
CA ALA A 288 -10.02 1.56 14.91
C ALA A 288 -11.21 0.59 14.91
N LEU A 289 -12.37 1.01 15.41
CA LEU A 289 -13.61 0.24 15.36
C LEU A 289 -14.14 0.07 13.93
N VAL A 290 -14.13 1.11 13.09
CA VAL A 290 -14.58 1.00 11.69
C VAL A 290 -13.63 0.14 10.86
N VAL A 291 -12.32 0.35 10.98
CA VAL A 291 -11.29 -0.45 10.29
C VAL A 291 -11.34 -1.89 10.78
N ALA A 292 -11.41 -2.12 12.09
CA ALA A 292 -11.58 -3.46 12.65
C ALA A 292 -12.88 -4.09 12.13
N THR A 293 -13.99 -3.34 12.07
CA THR A 293 -15.26 -3.83 11.52
C THR A 293 -15.11 -4.21 10.05
N LEU A 294 -14.52 -3.35 9.22
CA LEU A 294 -14.23 -3.61 7.81
C LEU A 294 -13.37 -4.86 7.62
N LEU A 295 -12.28 -4.98 8.38
CA LEU A 295 -11.38 -6.13 8.34
C LEU A 295 -12.07 -7.41 8.83
N THR A 296 -12.91 -7.31 9.86
CA THR A 296 -13.64 -8.45 10.42
C THR A 296 -14.71 -8.92 9.45
N LEU A 297 -15.50 -8.00 8.88
CA LEU A 297 -16.48 -8.31 7.83
C LEU A 297 -15.79 -8.91 6.59
N GLY A 298 -14.65 -8.34 6.18
CA GLY A 298 -13.83 -8.88 5.10
C GLY A 298 -13.32 -10.30 5.40
N ALA A 299 -12.82 -10.54 6.62
CA ALA A 299 -12.34 -11.85 7.05
C ALA A 299 -13.48 -12.89 7.14
N VAL A 300 -14.66 -12.49 7.61
CA VAL A 300 -15.87 -13.33 7.64
C VAL A 300 -16.31 -13.65 6.22
N ALA A 301 -16.34 -12.66 5.33
CA ALA A 301 -16.64 -12.84 3.92
C ALA A 301 -15.67 -13.83 3.27
N LEU A 302 -14.37 -13.69 3.51
CA LEU A 302 -13.34 -14.61 3.05
C LEU A 302 -13.55 -16.03 3.57
N ARG A 303 -13.82 -16.21 4.86
CA ARG A 303 -14.09 -17.54 5.46
C ARG A 303 -15.35 -18.20 4.87
N ARG A 304 -16.40 -17.42 4.61
CA ARG A 304 -17.67 -17.92 4.07
C ARG A 304 -17.63 -18.26 2.58
N THR A 305 -16.57 -17.91 1.86
CA THR A 305 -16.39 -18.35 0.47
C THR A 305 -16.20 -19.86 0.31
N GLY A 306 -16.10 -20.63 1.41
CA GLY A 306 -16.10 -22.09 1.34
C GLY A 306 -14.83 -22.68 0.70
N LEU A 307 -13.78 -21.88 0.53
CA LEU A 307 -12.49 -22.33 0.03
C LEU A 307 -11.85 -23.28 1.05
N ARG A 308 -12.16 -24.57 0.94
CA ARG A 308 -11.31 -25.64 1.46
C ARG A 308 -9.97 -25.50 0.73
N VAL A 309 -8.93 -25.13 1.46
CA VAL A 309 -7.56 -25.20 0.96
C VAL A 309 -7.25 -26.68 0.76
N VAL A 310 -7.53 -27.19 -0.43
CA VAL A 310 -7.06 -28.51 -0.85
C VAL A 310 -5.56 -28.32 -1.09
N VAL A 311 -4.77 -28.78 -0.12
CA VAL A 311 -3.33 -28.93 -0.32
C VAL A 311 -3.19 -30.04 -1.35
N VAL A 312 -3.09 -29.67 -2.62
CA VAL A 312 -2.71 -30.61 -3.68
C VAL A 312 -1.29 -31.05 -3.33
N ARG A 313 -1.15 -32.24 -2.74
CA ARG A 313 0.15 -32.93 -2.68
C ARG A 313 0.56 -33.09 -4.13
N GLY A 314 1.56 -32.31 -4.55
CA GLY A 314 2.18 -32.49 -5.85
C GLY A 314 2.79 -33.89 -5.86
N GLU A 315 2.12 -34.84 -6.51
CA GLU A 315 2.74 -36.09 -6.90
C GLU A 315 3.88 -35.72 -7.83
N ARG A 316 5.12 -35.83 -7.32
CA ARG A 316 6.31 -35.79 -8.16
C ARG A 316 6.22 -37.02 -9.05
N GLY A 317 5.82 -36.81 -10.30
CA GLY A 317 6.00 -37.80 -11.36
C GLY A 317 7.46 -38.22 -11.37
N ARG A 318 7.68 -39.53 -11.25
CA ARG A 318 8.96 -40.19 -11.45
C ARG A 318 9.31 -40.19 -12.93
#